data_AF-A0A3D6CPI1-F1
#
_entry.id   AF-A0A3D6CPI1-F1
#
_cell.length_a   1.000
_cell.length_b   1.000
_cell.length_c   1.000
_cell.angle_alpha   90.00
_cell.angle_beta   90.00
_cell.angle_gamma   90.00
#
_symmetry.space_group_name_H-M   'P 1'
#
loop_
_entity.id
_entity.type
_entity.pdbx_description
1 polymer ?
#
loop_
_entity_poly.entity_id
_entity_poly.type
_entity_poly.pdbx_seq_one_letter_code
_entity_poly.pdbx_strand_id
1 'polypeptide(L)'
;MSKHFAYVVYRITFPNGKIYIGKDVGSGGHSLRYFGSWNNKLVEEDFSKEELLSLTLKKDILFESDNVGDVSRMEGVLIVEHGSNDPMIGYNRTHRRQSGMIRSRHI
;
A
#
# COMPACT_ATOMS: atom_id res chain seq x y z
N MET A 1 14.78 1.93 24.28
CA MET A 1 14.66 2.17 22.83
C MET A 1 13.39 2.96 22.59
N SER A 2 13.45 4.00 21.73
CA SER A 2 12.26 4.71 21.28
C SER A 2 11.29 3.73 20.63
N LYS A 3 10.01 3.78 20.99
CA LYS A 3 8.94 3.02 20.32
C LYS A 3 8.42 3.74 19.06
N HIS A 4 9.02 4.87 18.73
CA HIS A 4 8.58 5.78 17.68
C HIS A 4 9.39 5.53 16.41
N PHE A 5 8.70 5.22 15.31
CA PHE A 5 9.31 5.17 13.98
C PHE A 5 9.41 6.57 13.38
N ALA A 6 10.41 6.83 12.56
CA ALA A 6 10.53 8.04 11.73
C ALA A 6 9.47 8.04 10.62
N TYR A 7 9.84 8.31 9.37
CA TYR A 7 8.92 8.13 8.24
C TYR A 7 8.99 6.68 7.76
N VAL A 8 7.84 6.13 7.37
CA VAL A 8 7.75 4.71 7.03
C VAL A 8 7.04 4.46 5.71
N VAL A 9 7.35 3.33 5.09
CA VAL A 9 6.47 2.63 4.15
C VAL A 9 5.84 1.46 4.90
N TYR A 10 4.53 1.29 4.76
CA TYR A 10 3.79 0.21 5.39
C TYR A 10 2.93 -0.55 4.36
N ARG A 11 2.57 -1.78 4.72
CA ARG A 11 1.57 -2.59 4.03
C ARG A 11 0.35 -2.77 4.93
N ILE A 12 -0.83 -2.54 4.38
CA ILE A 12 -2.09 -3.03 4.92
C ILE A 12 -2.49 -4.29 4.17
N THR A 13 -2.81 -5.36 4.90
CA THR A 13 -3.42 -6.58 4.36
C THR A 13 -4.87 -6.63 4.81
N PHE A 14 -5.78 -6.79 3.84
CA PHE A 14 -7.22 -6.88 4.05
C PHE A 14 -7.66 -8.35 4.19
N PRO A 15 -8.86 -8.65 4.73
CA PRO A 15 -9.32 -10.03 4.92
C PRO A 15 -9.42 -10.85 3.63
N ASN A 16 -9.70 -10.20 2.49
CA ASN A 16 -9.72 -10.86 1.18
C ASN A 16 -8.33 -11.16 0.60
N GLY A 17 -7.26 -10.91 1.36
CA GLY A 17 -5.87 -11.14 0.94
C GLY A 17 -5.27 -10.03 0.09
N LYS A 18 -6.07 -9.07 -0.39
CA LYS A 18 -5.55 -7.91 -1.13
C LYS A 18 -4.74 -7.00 -0.20
N ILE A 19 -3.80 -6.28 -0.81
CA ILE A 19 -2.89 -5.39 -0.08
C ILE A 19 -2.98 -3.94 -0.53
N TYR A 20 -2.58 -3.03 0.36
CA TYR A 20 -2.30 -1.63 0.04
C TYR A 20 -0.92 -1.26 0.60
N ILE A 21 -0.09 -0.64 -0.21
CA ILE A 21 1.19 -0.09 0.22
C ILE A 21 1.07 1.42 0.25
N GLY A 22 1.41 2.01 1.39
CA GLY A 22 1.41 3.46 1.57
C GLY A 22 2.58 3.90 2.41
N LYS A 23 2.79 5.21 2.46
CA LYS A 23 3.77 5.83 3.36
C LYS A 23 3.13 6.70 4.42
N ASP A 24 3.88 6.92 5.49
CA ASP A 24 3.55 7.89 6.54
C ASP A 24 4.73 8.85 6.72
N VAL A 25 4.52 10.09 6.28
CA VAL A 25 5.50 11.19 6.31
C VAL A 25 4.94 12.40 7.06
N GLY A 26 3.97 12.18 7.95
CA GLY A 26 3.26 13.25 8.66
C GLY A 26 4.13 14.03 9.66
N SER A 27 3.59 15.15 10.14
CA SER A 27 4.26 16.01 11.14
C SER A 27 4.48 15.24 12.44
N GLY A 28 5.74 14.87 12.70
CA GLY A 28 6.15 14.10 13.87
C GLY A 28 6.58 12.66 13.58
N GLY A 29 6.46 12.18 12.33
CA GLY A 29 6.80 10.80 11.95
C GLY A 29 5.59 9.86 11.97
N HIS A 30 5.86 8.56 12.04
CA HIS A 30 4.85 7.51 11.96
C HIS A 30 3.74 7.62 13.00
N SER A 31 2.49 7.49 12.56
CA SER A 31 1.30 7.41 13.41
C SER A 31 0.73 5.99 13.45
N LEU A 32 0.49 5.50 14.67
CA LEU A 32 -0.21 4.23 14.92
C LEU A 32 -1.67 4.25 14.42
N ARG A 33 -2.29 5.43 14.35
CA ARG A 33 -3.71 5.59 13.98
C ARG A 33 -3.93 5.70 12.48
N TYR A 34 -2.89 5.99 11.71
CA TYR A 34 -3.01 6.20 10.29
C TYR A 34 -2.87 4.88 9.54
N PHE A 35 -3.92 4.40 8.87
CA PHE A 35 -3.86 3.16 8.10
C PHE A 35 -3.65 3.40 6.61
N GLY A 36 -3.94 4.60 6.11
CA GLY A 36 -3.62 5.00 4.76
C GLY A 36 -4.68 5.87 4.12
N SER A 37 -4.47 6.13 2.83
CA SER A 37 -5.35 6.97 2.01
C SER A 37 -5.76 6.23 0.74
N TRP A 38 -6.03 4.92 0.85
CA TRP A 38 -6.64 4.15 -0.22
C TRP A 38 -8.01 4.73 -0.58
N ASN A 39 -8.51 4.37 -1.77
CA ASN A 39 -9.87 4.75 -2.17
C ASN A 39 -10.88 3.82 -1.49
N ASN A 40 -11.64 4.34 -0.53
CA ASN A 40 -12.62 3.57 0.24
C ASN A 40 -13.65 2.85 -0.65
N LYS A 41 -14.14 3.51 -1.71
CA LYS A 41 -15.15 2.89 -2.61
C LYS A 41 -14.63 1.60 -3.25
N LEU A 42 -13.35 1.60 -3.67
CA LEU A 42 -12.73 0.43 -4.30
C LEU A 42 -12.51 -0.73 -3.33
N VAL A 43 -12.31 -0.43 -2.04
CA VAL A 43 -12.18 -1.47 -1.02
C VAL A 43 -13.58 -1.97 -0.63
N GLU A 44 -14.53 -1.07 -0.42
CA GLU A 44 -15.91 -1.40 -0.05
C GLU A 44 -16.61 -2.29 -1.11
N GLU A 45 -16.26 -2.13 -2.39
CA GLU A 45 -16.75 -3.00 -3.48
C GLU A 45 -16.40 -4.49 -3.29
N ASP A 46 -15.34 -4.82 -2.54
CA ASP A 46 -14.89 -6.19 -2.31
C ASP A 46 -15.45 -6.82 -1.02
N PHE A 47 -16.27 -6.11 -0.23
CA PHE A 47 -16.79 -6.60 1.06
C PHE A 47 -18.30 -6.44 1.19
N SER A 48 -18.95 -7.44 1.79
CA SER A 48 -20.35 -7.35 2.18
C SER A 48 -20.53 -6.48 3.43
N LYS A 49 -21.75 -5.98 3.66
CA LYS A 49 -22.06 -5.21 4.87
C LYS A 49 -21.84 -6.02 6.15
N GLU A 50 -22.09 -7.32 6.10
CA GLU A 50 -21.88 -8.27 7.20
C GLU A 50 -20.39 -8.43 7.52
N GLU A 51 -19.53 -8.50 6.52
CA GLU A 51 -18.07 -8.55 6.71
C GLU A 51 -17.53 -7.25 7.32
N LEU A 52 -18.14 -6.11 6.98
CA LEU A 52 -17.77 -4.81 7.55
C LEU A 52 -18.18 -4.65 9.03
N LEU A 53 -19.06 -5.50 9.57
CA LEU A 53 -19.38 -5.51 11.02
C LEU A 53 -18.15 -5.88 11.87
N SER A 54 -17.24 -6.69 11.31
CA SER A 54 -16.01 -7.10 11.98
C SER A 54 -14.87 -7.24 10.97
N LEU A 55 -14.27 -6.10 10.63
CA LEU A 55 -13.14 -6.05 9.71
C LEU A 55 -11.82 -6.08 10.48
N THR A 56 -10.92 -7.00 10.10
CA THR A 56 -9.54 -7.03 10.61
C THR A 56 -8.58 -6.51 9.55
N LEU A 57 -7.75 -5.53 9.91
CA LEU A 57 -6.65 -5.05 9.08
C LEU A 57 -5.32 -5.38 9.74
N LYS A 58 -4.39 -5.92 8.96
CA LYS A 58 -3.01 -6.11 9.42
C LYS A 58 -2.10 -5.04 8.83
N LYS A 59 -1.41 -4.28 9.68
CA LYS A 59 -0.42 -3.27 9.29
C LYS A 59 1.00 -3.80 9.57
N ASP A 60 1.83 -3.86 8.53
CA ASP A 60 3.25 -4.21 8.62
C ASP A 60 4.11 -3.00 8.22
N ILE A 61 5.16 -2.68 8.97
CA ILE A 61 6.17 -1.70 8.55
C ILE A 61 7.16 -2.41 7.63
N LEU A 62 7.39 -1.87 6.43
CA LEU A 62 8.28 -2.45 5.42
C LEU A 62 9.62 -1.72 5.32
N PHE A 63 9.61 -0.40 5.55
CA PHE A 63 10.77 0.45 5.41
C PHE A 63 10.64 1.66 6.34
N GLU A 64 11.78 2.15 6.85
CA GLU A 64 11.88 3.35 7.67
C GLU A 64 13.04 4.22 7.16
N SER A 65 12.85 5.54 7.17
CA SER A 65 13.92 6.52 6.94
C SER A 65 13.54 7.89 7.53
N ASP A 66 14.54 8.69 7.89
CA ASP A 66 14.35 10.11 8.23
C ASP A 66 14.21 11.01 6.99
N ASN A 67 14.40 10.46 5.78
CA ASN A 67 14.32 11.19 4.52
C ASN A 67 13.02 10.90 3.76
N VAL A 68 12.19 11.92 3.56
CA VAL A 68 10.91 11.82 2.83
C VAL A 68 11.07 11.37 1.38
N GLY A 69 12.19 11.74 0.74
CA GLY A 69 12.54 11.32 -0.61
C GLY A 69 12.81 9.82 -0.70
N ASP A 70 13.57 9.27 0.26
CA ASP A 70 13.82 7.82 0.33
C ASP A 70 12.53 7.04 0.56
N VAL A 71 11.70 7.48 1.50
CA VAL A 71 10.39 6.85 1.75
C VAL A 71 9.50 6.89 0.51
N SER A 72 9.47 8.01 -0.20
CA SER A 72 8.68 8.14 -1.43
C SER A 72 9.19 7.26 -2.57
N ARG A 73 10.51 7.15 -2.73
CA ARG A 73 11.13 6.26 -3.71
C ARG A 73 10.85 4.80 -3.36
N MET A 74 11.02 4.42 -2.09
CA MET A 74 10.81 3.04 -1.63
C MET A 74 9.33 2.62 -1.68
N GLU A 75 8.40 3.53 -1.44
CA GLU A 75 6.96 3.27 -1.65
C GLU A 75 6.69 2.81 -3.09
N GLY A 76 7.22 3.51 -4.09
CA GLY A 76 7.06 3.13 -5.50
C GLY A 76 7.68 1.77 -5.83
N VAL A 77 8.88 1.49 -5.32
CA VAL A 77 9.56 0.19 -5.49
C VAL A 77 8.70 -0.94 -4.91
N LEU A 78 8.24 -0.78 -3.67
CA LEU A 78 7.48 -1.80 -2.94
C LEU A 78 6.08 -2.00 -3.56
N ILE A 79 5.43 -0.96 -4.08
CA ILE A 79 4.17 -1.10 -4.85
C ILE A 79 4.35 -2.04 -6.04
N VAL A 80 5.44 -1.89 -6.80
CA VAL A 80 5.71 -2.71 -7.98
C VAL A 80 6.18 -4.12 -7.60
N GLU A 81 7.04 -4.23 -6.59
CA GLU A 81 7.58 -5.50 -6.11
C GLU A 81 6.50 -6.43 -5.57
N HIS A 82 5.56 -5.88 -4.78
CA HIS A 82 4.44 -6.64 -4.23
C HIS A 82 3.22 -6.70 -5.17
N GLY A 83 3.27 -6.04 -6.32
CA GLY A 83 2.17 -6.02 -7.29
C GLY A 83 0.89 -5.35 -6.77
N SER A 84 0.97 -4.50 -5.74
CA SER A 84 -0.23 -3.89 -5.12
C SER A 84 -0.99 -2.94 -6.05
N ASN A 85 -0.41 -2.61 -7.21
CA ASN A 85 -1.00 -1.84 -8.30
C ASN A 85 -1.88 -2.67 -9.25
N ASP A 86 -1.83 -4.00 -9.18
CA ASP A 86 -2.72 -4.91 -9.90
C ASP A 86 -4.03 -5.06 -9.10
N PRO A 87 -5.21 -4.77 -9.68
CA PRO A 87 -6.50 -4.90 -8.98
C PRO A 87 -6.82 -6.31 -8.43
N MET A 88 -6.17 -7.35 -8.96
CA MET A 88 -6.29 -8.71 -8.45
C MET A 88 -5.46 -8.95 -7.18
N ILE A 89 -4.43 -8.14 -6.94
CA ILE A 89 -3.48 -8.28 -5.83
C ILE A 89 -3.67 -7.16 -4.79
N GLY A 90 -4.02 -5.95 -5.20
CA GLY A 90 -4.08 -4.81 -4.30
C GLY A 90 -4.88 -3.60 -4.77
N TYR A 91 -4.86 -2.58 -3.91
CA TYR A 91 -5.68 -1.38 -4.02
C TYR A 91 -4.92 -0.13 -4.45
N ASN A 92 -3.60 -0.19 -4.63
CA ASN A 92 -2.87 0.94 -5.20
C ASN A 92 -3.34 1.16 -6.66
N ARG A 93 -3.62 2.42 -7.03
CA ARG A 93 -3.98 2.77 -8.41
C ARG A 93 -2.90 3.56 -9.15
N THR A 94 -1.80 3.83 -8.47
CA THR A 94 -0.60 4.45 -9.04
C THR A 94 0.32 3.37 -9.63
N HIS A 95 1.28 3.78 -10.47
CA HIS A 95 2.31 2.88 -11.04
C HIS A 95 1.75 1.67 -11.81
N ARG A 96 0.50 1.72 -12.30
CA ARG A 96 -0.10 0.61 -13.04
C ARG A 96 0.78 0.25 -14.24
N ARG A 97 1.03 -1.05 -14.44
CA ARG A 97 1.57 -1.54 -15.72
C ARG A 97 0.54 -1.20 -16.79
N GLN A 98 0.93 -0.50 -17.86
CA GLN A 98 0.08 -0.35 -19.03
C GLN A 98 -0.10 -1.75 -19.63
N SER A 99 -1.27 -2.35 -19.42
CA SER A 99 -1.68 -3.56 -20.11
C SER A 99 -1.86 -3.23 -21.59
N GLY A 100 -0.80 -3.35 -22.40
CA GLY A 100 -0.91 -3.00 -23.82
C GLY A 100 0.34 -2.91 -24.69
N MET A 101 1.49 -3.49 -24.32
CA MET A 101 2.61 -3.64 -25.28
C MET A 101 3.29 -4.99 -25.10
N ILE A 102 2.68 -6.04 -25.66
CA ILE A 102 3.44 -7.18 -26.17
C ILE A 102 4.30 -6.62 -27.30
N ARG A 103 5.52 -6.19 -27.01
CA ARG A 103 6.53 -6.01 -28.06
C ARG A 103 6.90 -7.43 -28.52
N SER A 104 6.21 -7.93 -29.54
CA SER A 104 6.75 -9.02 -30.36
C SER A 104 8.13 -8.59 -30.82
N ARG A 105 9.16 -9.17 -30.22
CA ARG A 105 10.50 -9.17 -30.79
C ARG A 105 10.47 -10.20 -31.92
N HIS A 106 10.21 -9.74 -33.13
CA HIS A 106 10.75 -10.38 -34.32
C HIS A 106 12.02 -9.63 -34.68
N ILE A 107 13.15 -10.26 -34.38
CA ILE A 107 14.35 -10.25 -35.22
C ILE A 107 14.79 -11.71 -35.29
#